data_AF-A0A3C0TZF5-F1
#
_entry.id   AF-A0A3C0TZF5-F1
#
_cell.length_a   1.000
_cell.length_b   1.000
_cell.length_c   1.000
_cell.angle_alpha   90.00
_cell.angle_beta   90.00
_cell.angle_gamma   90.00
#
_symmetry.space_group_name_H-M   'P 1'
#
loop_
_entity.id
_entity.type
_entity.pdbx_description
1 polymer ?
#
loop_
_entity_poly.entity_id
_entity_poly.type
_entity_poly.pdbx_seq_one_letter_code
_entity_poly.pdbx_strand_id
1 'polypeptide(L)' 'MTPYRNSKLATEIPAIGKAAELLRAGRLVAFPTETVYGLGADAR' A
#
# COMPACT_ATOMS: atom_id res chain seq x y z
N MET A 1 -17.29 14.91 -4.55
CA MET A 1 -16.71 13.57 -4.39
C MET A 1 -15.36 13.57 -5.08
N THR A 2 -14.28 13.75 -4.34
CA THR A 2 -12.92 13.86 -4.88
C THR A 2 -12.48 12.49 -5.40
N PRO A 3 -11.88 12.36 -6.60
CA PRO A 3 -11.44 11.07 -7.11
C PRO A 3 -10.30 10.52 -6.26
N TYR A 4 -10.40 9.25 -5.86
CA TYR A 4 -9.31 8.56 -5.17
C TYR A 4 -8.16 8.28 -6.15
N ARG A 5 -6.97 8.83 -5.87
CA ARG A 5 -5.80 8.70 -6.74
C ARG A 5 -4.98 7.47 -6.35
N ASN A 6 -5.02 6.45 -7.19
CA ASN A 6 -4.23 5.22 -7.06
C ASN A 6 -2.92 5.30 -7.84
N SER A 7 -1.83 4.89 -7.21
CA SER A 7 -0.52 4.70 -7.86
C SER A 7 -0.09 3.25 -7.69
N LYS A 8 0.02 2.51 -8.80
CA LYS A 8 0.44 1.10 -8.79
C LYS A 8 1.92 1.01 -8.46
N LEU A 9 2.26 0.21 -7.45
CA LEU A 9 3.64 -0.17 -7.13
C LEU A 9 3.90 -1.58 -7.72
N ALA A 10 5.14 -1.83 -8.17
CA ALA A 10 5.56 -3.17 -8.58
C ALA A 10 5.65 -4.12 -7.37
N THR A 11 5.92 -5.41 -7.57
CA THR A 11 6.15 -6.37 -6.47
C THR A 11 7.63 -6.59 -6.16
N GLU A 12 8.49 -5.71 -6.67
CA GLU A 12 9.95 -5.76 -6.47
C GLU A 12 10.35 -5.15 -5.12
N ILE A 13 11.55 -5.45 -4.62
CA ILE A 13 12.07 -4.92 -3.35
C ILE A 13 11.95 -3.38 -3.25
N PRO A 14 12.25 -2.58 -4.29
CA PRO A 14 12.06 -1.13 -4.24
C PRO A 14 10.62 -0.70 -3.93
N ALA A 15 9.64 -1.48 -4.37
CA ALA A 15 8.24 -1.19 -4.16
C ALA A 15 7.77 -1.50 -2.73
N ILE A 16 8.36 -2.50 -2.07
CA ILE A 16 8.11 -2.78 -0.65
C ILE A 16 8.58 -1.60 0.21
N GLY A 17 9.76 -1.05 -0.10
CA GLY A 17 10.27 0.16 0.55
C GLY A 17 9.28 1.33 0.41
N LYS A 18 8.76 1.54 -0.81
CA LYS A 18 7.77 2.60 -1.05
C LYS A 18 6.44 2.38 -0.31
N ALA A 19 5.96 1.13 -0.26
CA ALA A 19 4.78 0.77 0.52
C ALA A 19 4.96 1.09 2.02
N ALA A 20 6.14 0.79 2.59
CA ALA A 20 6.44 1.09 3.99
C ALA A 20 6.46 2.60 4.27
N GLU A 21 7.01 3.42 3.37
CA GLU A 21 6.95 4.88 3.47
C GLU A 21 5.51 5.39 3.47
N LEU A 22 4.67 4.86 2.59
CA LEU A 22 3.26 5.26 2.48
C LEU A 22 2.47 4.91 3.75
N LEU A 23 2.67 3.72 4.31
CA LEU A 23 2.04 3.34 5.58
C LEU A 23 2.44 4.28 6.71
N ARG A 24 3.74 4.59 6.84
CA ARG A 24 4.25 5.56 7.84
C ARG A 24 3.71 6.98 7.63
N ALA A 25 3.36 7.34 6.40
CA ALA A 25 2.72 8.61 6.07
C ALA A 25 1.19 8.61 6.28
N GLY A 26 0.63 7.58 6.93
CA GLY A 26 -0.80 7.45 7.19
C GLY A 26 -1.64 7.13 5.94
N ARG A 27 -1.01 6.61 4.88
CA ARG A 27 -1.71 6.20 3.65
C ARG A 27 -2.08 4.73 3.70
N LEU A 28 -3.13 4.38 2.96
CA LEU A 28 -3.55 2.99 2.78
C LEU A 28 -2.74 2.32 1.67
N VAL A 29 -2.37 1.06 1.87
CA VAL A 29 -1.67 0.24 0.88
C VAL A 29 -2.37 -1.09 0.72
N ALA A 30 -2.75 -1.43 -0.52
CA ALA A 30 -3.22 -2.77 -0.85
C ALA A 30 -2.04 -3.67 -1.24
N PHE A 31 -2.00 -4.90 -0.74
CA PHE A 31 -0.94 -5.87 -1.05
C PHE A 31 -1.54 -7.26 -1.32
N PRO A 32 -0.98 -8.02 -2.29
CA PRO A 32 -1.46 -9.36 -2.58
C PRO A 32 -1.07 -10.34 -1.46
N THR A 33 -1.93 -11.32 -1.22
CA THR A 33 -1.61 -12.54 -0.44
C THR A 33 -2.01 -13.76 -1.26
N GLU A 34 -1.76 -14.97 -0.74
CA GLU A 34 -2.19 -16.21 -1.39
C GLU A 34 -3.71 -16.31 -1.52
N THR A 35 -4.47 -15.81 -0.54
CA THR A 35 -5.92 -15.99 -0.47
C THR A 35 -6.70 -14.76 -0.96
N VAL A 36 -6.29 -13.56 -0.52
CA VAL A 36 -7.02 -12.31 -0.80
C VAL A 36 -6.07 -11.11 -0.88
N TYR A 37 -6.56 -9.95 -1.34
CA TYR A 37 -5.83 -8.70 -1.15
C TYR A 37 -6.01 -8.19 0.29
N GLY A 38 -4.90 -7.88 0.94
CA GLY A 38 -4.90 -7.17 2.22
C GLY A 38 -4.92 -5.66 2.01
N LEU A 39 -5.58 -4.93 2.91
CA LEU A 39 -5.52 -3.47 3.00
C LEU A 39 -4.82 -3.08 4.30
N GLY A 40 -3.61 -2.54 4.18
CA GLY A 40 -2.78 -2.12 5.31
C GLY A 40 -2.90 -0.63 5.62
N ALA A 41 -2.81 -0.31 6.91
CA ALA A 41 -2.67 1.03 7.47
C ALA A 41 -1.63 0.99 8.62
N ASP A 42 -1.14 2.14 9.08
CA ASP A 42 -0.35 2.21 10.32
C ASP A 42 -1.24 1.83 11.51
N ALA A 43 -0.80 0.86 12.33
CA ALA A 43 -1.58 0.26 13.41
C ALA A 43 -1.21 0.79 14.81
N ARG A 44 -0.40 1.86 14.86
CA ARG A 44 -0.06 2.56 16.11
C ARG A 44 -1.28 3.20 16.77
#